data_AF-A0A933QGZ6-F1
#
_entry.id   AF-A0A933QGZ6-F1
#
_cell.length_a   1.000
_cell.length_b   1.000
_cell.length_c   1.000
_cell.angle_alpha   90.00
_cell.angle_beta   90.00
_cell.angle_gamma   90.00
#
_symmetry.space_group_name_H-M   'P 1'
#
loop_
_entity.id
_entity.type
_entity.pdbx_description
1 polymer ?
#
loop_
_entity_poly.entity_id
_entity_poly.type
_entity_poly.pdbx_seq_one_letter_code
_entity_poly.pdbx_strand_id
1 'polypeptide(L)'
;MLLTIPATAARMGVSRRTVEREIADGRLPVVGVRGARRVDEADLEAYIARSRITNTRPCPSENEEIGGMSAFRSAASASSAALDRLLQKRTPWSTKPDCAAT
;
A
#
# COMPACT_ATOMS: atom_id res chain seq x y z
N MET A 1 -10.68 9.03 -28.49
CA MET A 1 -9.67 8.71 -29.54
C MET A 1 -8.92 7.49 -29.05
N LEU A 2 -8.64 6.51 -29.92
CA LEU A 2 -8.00 5.27 -29.48
C LEU A 2 -6.47 5.35 -29.61
N LEU A 3 -5.79 5.31 -28.47
CA LEU A 3 -4.34 5.32 -28.36
C LEU A 3 -3.77 3.90 -28.40
N THR A 4 -2.59 3.76 -28.99
CA THR A 4 -1.79 2.54 -28.88
C THR A 4 -1.08 2.50 -27.53
N ILE A 5 -0.67 1.31 -27.07
CA ILE A 5 0.11 1.16 -25.83
C ILE A 5 1.38 2.03 -25.83
N PRO A 6 2.22 2.10 -26.89
CA PRO A 6 3.38 2.99 -26.89
C PRO A 6 3.00 4.48 -26.83
N ALA A 7 1.92 4.90 -27.48
CA ALA A 7 1.43 6.27 -27.39
C ALA A 7 0.95 6.61 -25.97
N THR A 8 0.24 5.68 -25.34
CA THR A 8 -0.22 5.78 -23.94
C THR A 8 0.97 5.92 -22.99
N ALA A 9 2.02 5.11 -23.19
CA ALA A 9 3.25 5.15 -22.39
C ALA A 9 3.98 6.50 -22.52
N ALA A 10 4.12 7.00 -23.76
CA ALA A 10 4.72 8.31 -24.04
C ALA A 10 3.93 9.44 -23.38
N ARG A 11 2.59 9.38 -23.43
CA ARG A 11 1.72 10.41 -22.85
C ARG A 11 1.75 10.43 -21.33
N MET A 12 1.87 9.26 -20.70
CA MET A 12 2.02 9.16 -19.24
C MET A 12 3.46 9.41 -18.75
N GLY A 13 4.45 9.41 -19.64
CA GLY A 13 5.87 9.52 -19.27
C GLY A 13 6.43 8.28 -18.55
N VAL A 14 5.87 7.09 -18.82
CA VAL A 14 6.29 5.83 -18.16
C VAL A 14 6.69 4.76 -19.18
N SER A 15 7.31 3.68 -18.70
CA SER A 15 7.66 2.54 -19.56
C SER A 15 6.43 1.77 -20.04
N ARG A 16 6.53 1.14 -21.22
CA ARG A 16 5.48 0.26 -21.77
C ARG A 16 5.08 -0.87 -20.81
N ARG A 17 6.08 -1.43 -20.10
CA ARG A 17 5.89 -2.48 -19.10
C ARG A 17 4.99 -2.02 -17.95
N THR A 18 5.10 -0.75 -17.52
CA THR A 18 4.21 -0.18 -16.52
C THR A 18 2.77 -0.13 -17.04
N VAL A 19 2.57 0.32 -18.28
CA VAL A 19 1.22 0.38 -18.89
C VAL A 19 0.61 -1.02 -18.97
N GLU A 20 1.37 -2.01 -19.44
CA GLU A 20 0.92 -3.40 -19.52
C GLU A 20 0.55 -3.96 -18.14
N ARG A 21 1.29 -3.58 -17.08
CA ARG A 21 0.97 -3.95 -15.69
C ARG A 21 -0.33 -3.31 -15.21
N GLU A 22 -0.53 -2.00 -15.40
CA GLU A 22 -1.78 -1.35 -14.98
C GLU A 22 -3.01 -1.92 -15.73
N ILE A 23 -2.83 -2.34 -16.98
CA ILE A 23 -3.85 -3.06 -17.75
C ILE A 23 -4.11 -4.45 -17.15
N ALA A 24 -3.06 -5.21 -16.83
CA ALA A 24 -3.18 -6.53 -16.21
C ALA A 24 -3.82 -6.48 -14.82
N ASP A 25 -3.53 -5.43 -14.05
CA ASP A 25 -4.11 -5.14 -12.75
C ASP A 25 -5.56 -4.62 -12.85
N GLY A 26 -6.07 -4.40 -14.08
CA GLY A 26 -7.43 -3.90 -14.33
C GLY A 26 -7.64 -2.43 -13.97
N ARG A 27 -6.57 -1.68 -13.73
CA ARG A 27 -6.62 -0.25 -13.32
C ARG A 27 -6.78 0.70 -14.50
N LEU A 28 -6.30 0.29 -15.68
CA LEU A 28 -6.43 1.01 -16.93
C LEU A 28 -7.31 0.19 -17.89
N PRO A 29 -8.51 0.67 -18.25
CA PRO A 29 -9.39 -0.04 -19.17
C PRO A 29 -8.82 -0.03 -20.59
N VAL A 30 -9.15 -1.08 -21.34
CA VAL A 30 -8.61 -1.33 -22.69
C VAL A 30 -9.74 -1.73 -23.62
N VAL A 31 -9.74 -1.14 -24.81
CA VAL A 31 -10.61 -1.47 -25.92
C VAL A 31 -9.89 -2.44 -26.86
N GLY A 32 -10.46 -3.63 -27.04
CA GLY A 32 -10.00 -4.59 -28.04
C GLY A 32 -10.59 -4.29 -29.42
N VAL A 33 -9.75 -3.97 -30.40
CA VAL A 33 -10.18 -3.76 -31.80
C VAL A 33 -9.43 -4.73 -32.70
N ARG A 34 -10.14 -5.71 -33.27
CA ARG A 34 -9.57 -6.75 -34.17
C ARG A 34 -8.33 -7.44 -33.58
N GLY A 35 -8.36 -7.75 -32.27
CA GLY A 35 -7.24 -8.39 -31.55
C GLY A 35 -6.14 -7.43 -31.08
N ALA A 36 -6.16 -6.16 -31.48
CA ALA A 36 -5.24 -5.15 -30.97
C ALA A 36 -5.82 -4.47 -29.71
N ARG A 37 -4.97 -4.31 -28.69
CA ARG A 37 -5.30 -3.57 -27.46
C ARG A 37 -5.07 -2.07 -27.66
N ARG A 38 -6.10 -1.26 -27.40
CA ARG A 38 -6.05 0.21 -27.44
C ARG A 38 -6.61 0.80 -26.16
N VAL A 39 -6.17 1.99 -25.81
CA VAL A 39 -6.68 2.75 -24.65
C VAL A 39 -7.50 3.91 -25.19
N ASP A 40 -8.70 4.15 -24.68
CA ASP A 40 -9.41 5.38 -25.03
C ASP A 40 -8.80 6.57 -24.30
N GLU A 41 -8.66 7.68 -25.01
CA GLU A 41 -8.15 8.94 -24.50
C GLU A 41 -8.91 9.40 -23.24
N ALA A 42 -10.24 9.27 -23.20
CA ALA A 42 -11.04 9.72 -22.07
C ALA A 42 -10.76 8.87 -20.82
N ASP A 43 -10.58 7.57 -21.00
CA ASP A 43 -10.22 6.66 -19.91
C ASP A 43 -8.82 6.93 -19.37
N LEU A 44 -7.88 7.25 -20.25
CA LEU A 44 -6.53 7.64 -19.88
C LEU A 44 -6.52 8.94 -19.07
N GLU A 45 -7.27 9.94 -19.50
CA GLU A 45 -7.45 11.19 -18.75
C GLU A 45 -8.09 10.95 -17.39
N ALA A 46 -9.12 10.10 -17.32
CA ALA A 46 -9.75 9.72 -16.06
C ALA A 46 -8.76 9.01 -15.13
N TYR A 47 -7.89 8.14 -15.68
CA TYR A 47 -6.82 7.49 -14.91
C TYR A 47 -5.81 8.50 -14.36
N ILE A 48 -5.36 9.45 -15.18
CA ILE A 48 -4.43 10.51 -14.78
C ILE A 48 -5.08 11.41 -13.71
N ALA A 49 -6.35 11.77 -13.89
CA ALA A 49 -7.10 12.57 -12.92
C ALA A 49 -7.24 11.84 -11.58
N ARG A 50 -7.52 10.53 -11.58
CA ARG A 50 -7.54 9.71 -10.35
C ARG A 50 -6.16 9.59 -9.70
N SER A 51 -5.11 9.49 -10.50
CA SER A 51 -3.72 9.34 -10.04
C SER A 51 -3.10 10.67 -9.60
N ARG A 52 -3.77 11.79 -9.86
CA ARG A 52 -3.33 13.12 -9.42
C ARG A 52 -3.39 13.17 -7.89
N ILE A 53 -2.23 12.98 -7.27
CA ILE A 53 -2.03 13.34 -5.87
C ILE A 53 -2.12 14.87 -5.82
N THR A 54 -3.29 15.39 -5.49
CA THR A 54 -3.42 16.79 -5.09
C THR A 54 -2.61 16.94 -3.80
N ASN A 55 -1.55 17.74 -3.84
CA ASN A 55 -0.88 18.28 -2.64
C ASN A 55 -1.79 19.27 -1.90
N THR A 56 -3.08 18.93 -1.82
CA THR A 56 -4.21 19.72 -1.32
C THR A 56 -5.07 18.87 -0.39
N ARG A 57 -4.58 17.69 0.01
CA ARG A 57 -4.86 17.27 1.38
C ARG A 57 -4.02 18.19 2.25
N PRO A 58 -4.62 19.08 3.09
CA PRO A 58 -3.84 19.65 4.18
C PRO A 58 -3.25 18.45 4.92
N CYS A 59 -1.92 18.40 5.00
CA CYS A 59 -1.25 17.48 5.89
C CYS A 59 -1.91 17.66 7.26
N PRO A 60 -2.60 16.66 7.84
CA PRO A 60 -3.06 16.78 9.21
C PRO A 60 -1.85 16.55 10.11
N SER A 61 -0.92 17.49 10.08
CA SER A 61 0.12 17.64 11.07
C SER A 61 0.07 19.11 11.50
N GLU A 62 -0.93 19.43 12.33
CA GLU A 62 -0.68 20.39 13.39
C GLU A 62 0.43 19.77 14.26
N ASN A 63 1.68 20.06 13.92
CA ASN A 63 2.78 19.83 14.82
C ASN A 63 2.70 20.92 15.89
N GLU A 64 1.90 20.69 16.94
CA GLU A 64 2.27 21.26 18.23
C GLU A 64 3.63 20.66 18.59
N GLU A 65 4.59 21.55 18.83
CA GLU A 65 6.00 21.26 19.04
C GLU A 65 6.22 20.17 20.08
N ILE A 66 6.46 18.94 19.63
CA ILE A 66 7.07 17.90 20.45
C ILE A 66 8.19 17.29 19.61
N GLY A 67 9.42 17.56 20.03
CA GLY A 67 10.64 17.32 19.27
C GLY A 67 10.74 15.94 18.62
N GLY A 68 10.93 15.95 17.30
CA GLY A 68 11.66 14.89 16.58
C GLY A 68 11.08 13.47 16.61
N MET A 69 9.81 13.26 16.95
CA MET A 69 9.16 11.96 16.85
C MET A 69 7.85 12.08 16.09
N SER A 70 7.77 11.49 14.89
CA SER A 70 6.53 11.39 14.15
C SER A 70 5.53 10.52 14.94
N ALA A 71 4.33 11.06 15.18
CA ALA A 71 3.23 10.31 15.76
C ALA A 71 2.72 9.27 14.74
N PHE A 72 3.33 8.10 14.70
CA PHE A 72 2.67 6.94 14.12
C PHE A 72 1.43 6.64 14.96
N ARG A 73 0.23 6.98 14.48
CA ARG A 73 -1.00 6.31 14.93
C ARG A 73 -1.04 4.90 14.36
N SER A 74 -0.02 4.10 14.65
CA SER A 74 -0.14 2.66 14.55
C SER A 74 -1.04 2.22 15.70
N ALA A 75 -1.90 1.22 15.46
CA ALA A 75 -2.68 0.54 16.50
C ALA A 75 -1.76 -0.28 17.44
N ALA A 76 -0.72 0.36 17.99
CA ALA A 76 0.32 -0.26 18.79
C ALA A 76 -0.25 -0.85 20.09
N SER A 77 -1.33 -0.28 20.63
CA SER A 77 -2.03 -0.85 21.79
C SER A 77 -2.59 -2.24 21.52
N ALA A 78 -3.07 -2.51 20.30
CA ALA A 78 -3.56 -3.83 19.91
C ALA A 78 -2.41 -4.85 19.78
N SER A 79 -1.28 -4.42 19.21
CA SER A 79 -0.08 -5.25 19.03
C SER A 79 0.57 -5.60 20.37
N SER A 80 0.66 -4.65 21.30
CA SER A 80 1.23 -4.87 22.63
C SER A 80 0.37 -5.78 23.49
N ALA A 81 -0.95 -5.58 23.49
CA ALA A 81 -1.87 -6.46 24.22
C ALA A 81 -1.85 -7.90 23.68
N ALA A 82 -1.69 -8.09 22.37
CA ALA A 82 -1.52 -9.41 21.77
C ALA A 82 -0.20 -10.07 22.19
N LEU A 83 0.89 -9.31 22.29
CA LEU A 83 2.19 -9.80 22.74
C LEU A 83 2.19 -10.21 24.22
N ASP A 84 1.58 -9.38 25.10
CA ASP A 84 1.45 -9.70 26.53
C ASP A 84 0.68 -11.00 26.76
N ARG A 85 -0.38 -11.22 25.98
CA ARG A 85 -1.18 -12.44 26.04
C ARG A 85 -0.40 -13.67 25.58
N LEU A 86 0.55 -13.52 24.64
CA LEU A 86 1.44 -14.60 24.21
C LEU A 86 2.52 -14.88 25.27
N LEU A 87 3.04 -13.85 25.93
CA LEU A 87 4.02 -13.98 27.01
C LEU A 87 3.41 -14.64 28.26
N GLN A 88 2.18 -14.30 28.63
CA GLN A 88 1.47 -14.93 29.75
C GLN A 88 1.13 -16.41 29.50
N LYS A 89 0.89 -16.79 28.24
CA LYS A 89 0.70 -18.20 27.85
C LYS A 89 2.00 -19.00 27.82
N ARG A 90 3.15 -18.32 27.82
CA ARG A 90 4.46 -18.95 27.88
C ARG A 90 4.77 -19.28 29.34
N THR A 91 4.24 -20.40 29.81
CA THR A 91 4.61 -20.93 31.13
C THR A 91 6.13 -21.08 31.20
N PRO A 92 6.81 -20.60 32.26
CA PRO A 92 8.20 -20.97 32.47
C PRO A 92 8.27 -22.49 32.62
N TRP A 93 9.20 -23.08 31.88
CA TRP A 93 9.62 -24.46 32.05
C TRP A 93 9.78 -24.77 33.53
N SER A 94 9.06 -25.79 34.02
CA SER A 94 9.03 -26.19 35.42
C SER A 94 10.43 -26.34 36.01
N THR A 95 10.78 -25.51 36.98
CA THR A 95 11.85 -25.82 37.94
C THR A 95 11.35 -27.01 38.76
N LYS A 96 12.02 -28.17 38.68
CA LYS A 96 11.73 -29.27 39.60
C LYS A 96 12.09 -28.82 41.02
N PRO A 97 11.26 -29.06 42.04
CA PRO A 97 11.63 -28.78 43.42
C PRO A 97 12.80 -29.69 43.84
N ASP A 98 13.73 -29.10 44.58
CA ASP A 98 14.88 -29.76 45.17
C ASP A 98 14.47 -31.03 45.94
N CYS A 99 15.10 -32.16 45.61
CA CYS A 99 15.03 -33.36 46.45
C CYS A 99 15.89 -33.11 47.70
N ALA A 100 15.23 -32.77 48.82
CA ALA A 100 15.81 -32.85 50.15
C ALA A 100 15.28 -34.08 50.91
N ALA A 101 16.17 -34.65 51.74
CA ALA A 101 15.99 -35.75 52.70
C ALA A 101 15.93 -37.17 52.08
N THR A 102 16.70 -38.15 52.56
CA THR A 102 17.13 -38.47 53.94
C THR A 102 18.52 -39.10 53.94
#